data_AF-A0ABC9YKA6-F1
#
_entry.id   AF-A0ABC9YKA6-F1
#
_cell.length_a   1.000
_cell.length_b   1.000
_cell.length_c   1.000
_cell.angle_alpha   90.00
_cell.angle_beta   90.00
_cell.angle_gamma   90.00
#
_symmetry.space_group_name_H-M   'P 1'
#
loop_
_entity.id
_entity.type
_entity.pdbx_description
1 polymer ?
#
loop_
_entity_poly.entity_id
_entity_poly.type
_entity_poly.pdbx_seq_one_letter_code
_entity_poly.pdbx_strand_id
1 'polypeptide(L)'
;SWRLGEVPGDWRKVNVTPIFKKGKKENPGNYRLVSLTSVLGKVMEQLILETISRHMKNKKVIRSSQHGFTKVKGEISLIAYDEGSIPFNIFINDPYDGAECTLSKFADDVKPGEVAGSTDGCTAIQRALERLENRAERNLMKFNKGKCQALHLWRNNPMHQYMLEANRLESSFAEKNLGGLLVDTKLNMSQQCALAAKKADGILGCIRRSVASRSREVILSLLSALVRPHLEYYVQFWAPQYRRDMDILESIQQRVM
;
A
#
# COMPACT_ATOMS: atom_id res chain seq x y z
N SER A 1 38.41 -13.62 -5.79
CA SER A 1 37.12 -12.99 -5.47
C SER A 1 37.18 -12.16 -4.19
N TRP A 2 37.24 -12.72 -2.97
CA TRP A 2 37.24 -11.92 -1.71
C TRP A 2 38.42 -10.94 -1.52
N ARG A 3 39.60 -11.22 -2.09
CA ARG A 3 40.76 -10.31 -2.08
C ARG A 3 40.76 -9.25 -3.19
N LEU A 4 39.94 -9.47 -4.23
CA LEU A 4 39.84 -8.59 -5.42
C LEU A 4 38.54 -7.76 -5.42
N GLY A 5 37.61 -8.02 -4.49
CA GLY A 5 36.30 -7.38 -4.47
C GLY A 5 35.37 -7.81 -5.62
N GLU A 6 35.72 -8.85 -6.37
CA GLU A 6 34.99 -9.24 -7.58
C GLU A 6 33.92 -10.30 -7.31
N VAL A 7 32.67 -9.96 -7.64
CA VAL A 7 31.51 -10.86 -7.64
C VAL A 7 31.45 -11.65 -8.96
N PRO A 8 31.13 -12.97 -8.93
CA PRO A 8 31.00 -13.79 -10.14
C PRO A 8 30.09 -13.17 -11.21
N GLY A 9 30.47 -13.32 -12.49
CA GLY A 9 29.74 -12.71 -13.60
C GLY A 9 28.26 -13.10 -13.67
N ASP A 10 27.92 -14.33 -13.29
CA ASP A 10 26.54 -14.82 -13.31
C ASP A 10 25.65 -14.19 -12.22
N TRP A 11 26.24 -13.61 -11.17
CA TRP A 11 25.49 -12.84 -10.18
C TRP A 11 25.16 -11.42 -10.66
N ARG A 12 25.87 -10.94 -11.69
CA ARG A 12 25.62 -9.64 -12.33
C ARG A 12 24.55 -9.72 -13.42
N LYS A 13 24.21 -10.94 -13.86
CA LYS A 13 23.13 -11.18 -14.83
C LYS A 13 21.81 -11.34 -14.10
N VAL A 14 20.77 -10.70 -14.62
CA VAL A 14 19.45 -10.73 -14.03
C VAL A 14 18.40 -10.86 -15.13
N ASN A 15 17.43 -11.75 -14.95
CA ASN A 15 16.31 -11.84 -15.88
C ASN A 15 15.25 -10.83 -15.47
N VAL A 16 14.88 -9.92 -16.36
CA VAL A 16 13.91 -8.85 -16.08
C VAL A 16 12.59 -9.19 -16.74
N THR A 17 11.58 -9.48 -15.93
CA THR A 17 10.23 -9.79 -16.41
C THR A 17 9.31 -8.60 -16.19
N PRO A 18 8.73 -8.00 -17.25
CA PRO A 18 7.73 -6.96 -17.11
C PRO A 18 6.38 -7.55 -16.67
N ILE A 19 5.85 -7.06 -15.55
CA ILE A 19 4.53 -7.41 -15.03
C ILE A 19 3.58 -6.24 -15.22
N PHE A 20 2.50 -6.44 -15.97
CA PHE A 20 1.51 -5.40 -16.19
C PHE A 20 0.82 -4.98 -14.87
N LYS A 21 0.77 -3.66 -14.60
CA LYS A 21 0.16 -3.09 -13.40
C LYS A 21 -1.27 -2.61 -13.64
N LYS A 22 -1.46 -1.55 -14.45
CA LYS A 22 -2.78 -0.95 -14.75
C LYS A 22 -2.70 0.05 -15.91
N GLY A 23 -3.82 0.36 -16.56
CA GLY A 23 -3.91 1.37 -17.63
C GLY A 23 -3.84 0.78 -19.04
N LYS A 24 -3.34 1.57 -20.00
CA LYS A 24 -3.13 1.15 -21.40
C LYS A 24 -1.94 0.19 -21.49
N LYS A 25 -2.12 -0.99 -22.08
CA LYS A 25 -1.07 -2.03 -22.18
C LYS A 25 0.07 -1.61 -23.11
N GLU A 26 -0.16 -0.63 -23.97
CA GLU A 26 0.81 -0.15 -24.94
C GLU A 26 1.84 0.78 -24.29
N ASN A 27 1.56 1.33 -23.10
CA ASN A 27 2.46 2.23 -22.41
C ASN A 27 3.44 1.43 -21.50
N PRO A 28 4.76 1.47 -21.76
CA PRO A 28 5.74 0.77 -20.94
C PRO A 28 5.75 1.18 -19.46
N GLY A 29 5.37 2.43 -19.14
CA GLY A 29 5.27 2.93 -17.76
C GLY A 29 4.18 2.25 -16.93
N ASN A 30 3.30 1.46 -17.56
CA ASN A 30 2.27 0.68 -16.89
C ASN A 30 2.73 -0.73 -16.48
N TYR A 31 4.02 -1.05 -16.67
CA TYR A 31 4.62 -2.31 -16.27
C TYR A 31 5.57 -2.11 -15.08
N ARG A 32 5.61 -3.10 -14.18
CA ARG A 32 6.61 -3.24 -13.13
C ARG A 32 7.64 -4.25 -13.60
N LEU A 33 8.89 -3.83 -13.72
CA LEU A 33 9.98 -4.73 -14.01
C LEU A 33 10.35 -5.50 -12.74
N VAL A 34 10.33 -6.83 -12.80
CA VAL A 34 10.75 -7.70 -11.70
C VAL A 34 12.02 -8.42 -12.13
N SER A 35 13.07 -8.24 -11.32
CA SER A 35 14.40 -8.78 -11.54
C SER A 35 14.55 -10.11 -10.79
N LEU A 36 14.76 -11.20 -11.51
CA LEU A 36 15.04 -12.52 -10.95
C LEU A 36 16.56 -12.69 -10.82
N THR A 37 17.06 -12.49 -9.59
CA THR A 37 18.47 -12.65 -9.22
C THR A 37 18.82 -14.12 -8.94
N SER A 38 20.12 -14.44 -8.99
CA SER A 38 20.62 -15.79 -8.71
C SER A 38 20.31 -16.22 -7.26
N VAL A 39 20.10 -17.53 -7.05
CA VAL A 39 19.80 -18.09 -5.72
C VAL A 39 20.89 -17.73 -4.71
N LEU A 40 22.17 -17.83 -5.10
CA LEU A 40 23.29 -17.47 -4.23
C LEU A 40 23.31 -15.97 -3.91
N GLY A 41 22.95 -15.11 -4.88
CA GLY A 41 22.78 -13.68 -4.66
C GLY A 41 21.70 -13.38 -3.61
N LYS A 42 20.56 -14.07 -3.69
CA LYS A 42 19.47 -13.94 -2.70
C LYS A 42 19.88 -14.38 -1.29
N VAL A 43 20.61 -15.49 -1.17
CA VAL A 43 21.11 -15.96 0.14
C VAL A 43 22.06 -14.94 0.77
N MET A 44 22.97 -14.36 -0.02
CA MET A 44 23.87 -13.31 0.47
C MET A 44 23.13 -12.04 0.85
N GLU A 45 22.18 -11.60 0.02
CA GLU A 45 21.30 -10.48 0.33
C GLU A 45 20.58 -10.73 1.66
N GLN A 46 20.00 -11.92 1.86
CA GLN A 46 19.29 -12.29 3.08
C GLN A 46 20.18 -12.19 4.34
N LEU A 47 21.42 -12.68 4.29
CA LEU A 47 22.37 -12.60 5.41
C LEU A 47 22.72 -11.15 5.77
N ILE A 48 22.95 -10.31 4.76
CA ILE A 48 23.23 -8.88 4.94
C ILE A 48 22.02 -8.18 5.55
N LEU A 49 20.83 -8.43 4.99
CA LEU A 49 19.57 -7.86 5.46
C LEU A 49 19.24 -8.27 6.88
N GLU A 50 19.47 -9.53 7.25
CA GLU A 50 19.23 -10.01 8.61
C GLU A 50 20.14 -9.28 9.61
N THR A 51 21.41 -9.10 9.25
CA THR A 51 22.40 -8.39 10.08
C THR A 51 22.01 -6.93 10.28
N ILE A 52 21.67 -6.22 9.20
CA ILE A 52 21.24 -4.82 9.26
C ILE A 52 19.92 -4.69 10.04
N SER A 53 18.96 -5.58 9.78
CA SER A 53 17.66 -5.58 10.48
C SER A 53 17.83 -5.77 11.98
N ARG A 54 18.71 -6.68 12.40
CA ARG A 54 19.02 -6.92 13.81
C ARG A 54 19.62 -5.68 14.45
N HIS A 55 20.57 -5.04 13.77
CA HIS A 55 21.18 -3.79 14.23
C HIS A 55 20.14 -2.65 14.41
N MET A 56 19.25 -2.48 13.43
CA MET A 56 18.21 -1.45 13.43
C MET A 56 17.19 -1.65 14.56
N LYS A 57 16.79 -2.91 14.82
CA LYS A 57 15.91 -3.25 15.95
C LYS A 57 16.59 -2.95 17.29
N ASN A 58 17.84 -3.36 17.46
CA ASN A 58 18.59 -3.13 18.70
C ASN A 58 18.76 -1.63 18.99
N LYS A 59 18.98 -0.81 17.96
CA LYS A 59 19.10 0.65 18.07
C LYS A 59 17.75 1.39 18.08
N LYS A 60 16.60 0.69 18.05
CA LYS A 60 15.24 1.26 18.01
C LYS A 60 15.04 2.31 16.88
N VAL A 61 15.68 2.10 15.73
CA VAL A 61 15.61 3.06 14.61
C VAL A 61 14.25 2.99 13.88
N ILE A 62 13.59 1.82 13.92
CA ILE A 62 12.24 1.64 13.36
C ILE A 62 11.21 2.09 14.39
N ARG A 63 10.39 3.08 14.03
CA ARG A 63 9.36 3.66 14.91
C ARG A 63 8.00 2.99 14.76
N SER A 64 7.13 3.20 15.75
CA SER A 64 5.76 2.66 15.79
C SER A 64 4.86 3.17 14.65
N SER A 65 5.16 4.33 14.06
CA SER A 65 4.41 4.91 12.93
C SER A 65 4.77 4.32 11.56
N GLN A 66 5.83 3.50 11.48
CA GLN A 66 6.18 2.76 10.26
C GLN A 66 5.49 1.40 10.27
N HIS A 67 4.50 1.24 9.40
CA HIS A 67 3.71 0.00 9.29
C HIS A 67 4.12 -0.87 8.08
N GLY A 68 4.86 -0.29 7.12
CA GLY A 68 5.32 -1.00 5.92
C GLY A 68 6.52 -1.91 6.19
N PHE A 69 6.43 -3.18 5.77
CA PHE A 69 7.53 -4.17 5.76
C PHE A 69 8.29 -4.31 7.11
N THR A 70 7.57 -4.21 8.24
CA THR A 70 8.12 -4.45 9.59
C THR A 70 7.50 -5.69 10.23
N LYS A 71 8.24 -6.40 11.10
CA LYS A 71 7.68 -7.54 11.87
C LYS A 71 7.15 -6.99 13.18
N VAL A 72 5.86 -6.70 13.25
CA VAL A 72 5.20 -6.29 14.49
C VAL A 72 4.88 -7.55 15.31
N LYS A 73 5.16 -7.52 16.61
CA LYS A 73 4.77 -8.62 17.52
C LYS A 73 3.25 -8.62 17.67
N GLY A 74 2.59 -9.71 17.31
CA GLY A 74 1.21 -10.02 17.73
C GLY A 74 0.09 -9.63 16.78
N GLU A 75 0.31 -8.76 15.80
CA GLU A 75 -0.71 -8.40 14.81
C GLU A 75 -0.16 -8.45 13.39
N ILE A 76 -0.97 -8.96 12.47
CA ILE A 76 -0.64 -9.18 11.07
C ILE A 76 -0.51 -7.80 10.40
N SER A 77 0.72 -7.29 10.26
CA SER A 77 1.00 -6.29 9.23
C SER A 77 0.81 -6.97 7.87
N LEU A 78 -0.38 -6.82 7.30
CA LEU A 78 -0.78 -7.31 6.00
C LEU A 78 0.08 -6.66 4.92
N ILE A 79 1.17 -7.33 4.55
CA ILE A 79 1.77 -7.48 3.21
C ILE A 79 3.03 -8.32 3.43
N ALA A 80 3.26 -9.28 2.51
CA ALA A 80 4.39 -10.18 2.53
C ALA A 80 5.69 -9.46 2.89
N TYR A 81 6.46 -10.05 3.80
CA TYR A 81 7.87 -9.74 3.96
C TYR A 81 8.55 -10.02 2.61
N ASP A 82 8.77 -8.98 1.82
CA ASP A 82 9.63 -9.06 0.65
C ASP A 82 11.00 -8.55 1.06
N GLU A 83 11.99 -9.42 1.01
CA GLU A 83 13.32 -9.21 1.58
C GLU A 83 14.02 -8.01 0.92
N GLY A 84 13.77 -7.76 -0.37
CA GLY A 84 14.25 -6.56 -1.08
C GLY A 84 13.67 -5.22 -0.58
N SER A 85 12.68 -5.24 0.33
CA SER A 85 12.03 -4.04 0.87
C SER A 85 12.65 -3.52 2.17
N ILE A 86 13.58 -4.28 2.78
CA ILE A 86 14.25 -3.87 4.03
C ILE A 86 15.19 -2.67 3.82
N PRO A 87 16.05 -2.62 2.77
CA PRO A 87 16.88 -1.45 2.50
C PRO A 87 16.02 -0.21 2.21
N PHE A 88 14.92 -0.39 1.50
CA PHE A 88 13.96 0.66 1.19
C PHE A 88 13.36 1.27 2.47
N ASN A 89 13.00 0.45 3.45
CA ASN A 89 12.59 0.94 4.77
C ASN A 89 13.69 1.74 5.49
N ILE A 90 14.97 1.42 5.30
CA ILE A 90 16.07 2.21 5.88
C ILE A 90 16.09 3.61 5.24
N PHE A 91 15.93 3.68 3.91
CA PHE A 91 15.87 4.95 3.17
C PHE A 91 14.61 5.77 3.48
N ILE A 92 13.52 5.14 3.94
CA ILE A 92 12.23 5.80 4.27
C ILE A 92 11.99 6.00 5.78
N ASN A 93 12.80 5.39 6.65
CA ASN A 93 12.74 5.67 8.07
C ASN A 93 13.36 7.04 8.37
N ASP A 94 12.59 7.92 9.02
CA ASP A 94 13.07 9.24 9.43
C ASP A 94 13.69 9.12 10.83
N PRO A 95 14.97 9.47 11.05
CA PRO A 95 15.55 9.47 12.38
C PRO A 95 15.01 10.60 13.28
N TYR A 96 14.29 11.62 12.77
CA TYR A 96 13.88 12.77 13.57
C TYR A 96 12.46 12.68 14.16
N ASP A 97 12.38 12.97 15.46
CA ASP A 97 11.16 13.06 16.28
C ASP A 97 10.81 14.53 16.48
N GLY A 98 9.53 14.85 16.31
CA GLY A 98 9.05 16.22 16.26
C GLY A 98 7.99 16.39 15.18
N ALA A 99 7.19 15.36 14.92
CA ALA A 99 6.05 15.48 14.05
C ALA A 99 4.98 16.29 14.80
N GLU A 100 4.80 17.54 14.36
CA GLU A 100 3.73 18.43 14.82
C GLU A 100 2.35 17.97 14.32
N CYS A 101 2.31 16.96 13.44
CA CYS A 101 1.11 16.34 12.91
C CYS A 101 1.17 14.81 12.97
N THR A 102 0.02 14.15 12.86
CA THR A 102 -0.05 12.68 12.77
C THR A 102 0.58 12.22 11.46
N LEU A 103 1.52 11.26 11.52
CA LEU A 103 2.16 10.67 10.34
C LEU A 103 1.89 9.17 10.30
N SER A 104 1.23 8.71 9.23
CA SER A 104 1.12 7.28 8.90
C SER A 104 2.03 6.96 7.72
N LYS A 105 2.87 5.92 7.85
CA LYS A 105 3.83 5.54 6.81
C LYS A 105 3.71 4.07 6.46
N PHE A 106 3.62 3.79 5.16
CA PHE A 106 3.74 2.46 4.59
C PHE A 106 4.53 2.52 3.29
N ALA A 107 5.74 1.95 3.28
CA ALA A 107 6.58 1.95 2.08
C ALA A 107 6.74 3.38 1.51
N ASP A 108 6.50 3.60 0.22
CA ASP A 108 6.48 4.92 -0.44
C ASP A 108 5.30 5.80 -0.06
N ASP A 109 4.23 5.24 0.51
CA ASP A 109 3.03 5.99 0.89
C ASP A 109 3.22 6.62 2.28
N VAL A 110 3.31 7.95 2.32
CA VAL A 110 3.39 8.74 3.55
C VAL A 110 2.19 9.68 3.63
N LYS A 111 1.50 9.65 4.76
CA LYS A 111 0.24 10.38 4.98
C LYS A 111 0.33 11.26 6.23
N PRO A 112 0.70 12.53 6.08
CA PRO A 112 0.48 13.53 7.12
C PRO A 112 -1.01 13.81 7.27
N GLY A 113 -1.48 13.90 8.51
CA GLY A 113 -2.86 14.20 8.84
C GLY A 113 -2.96 14.99 10.12
N GLU A 114 -3.98 15.83 10.22
CA GLU A 114 -4.25 16.67 11.38
C GLU A 114 -5.74 17.02 11.44
N VAL A 115 -6.21 17.45 12.63
CA VAL A 115 -7.60 17.90 12.80
C VAL A 115 -7.83 19.21 12.04
N ALA A 116 -8.87 19.24 11.21
CA ALA A 116 -9.23 20.42 10.43
C ALA A 116 -9.74 21.57 11.32
N GLY A 117 -9.37 22.80 10.96
CA GLY A 117 -9.88 24.03 11.60
C GLY A 117 -8.92 24.75 12.55
N SER A 118 -7.78 24.13 12.92
CA SER A 118 -6.69 24.83 13.60
C SER A 118 -5.70 25.40 12.58
N THR A 119 -5.31 26.66 12.76
CA THR A 119 -4.23 27.28 11.98
C THR A 119 -2.91 26.55 12.20
N ASP A 120 -2.69 26.06 13.42
CA ASP A 120 -1.52 25.29 13.81
C ASP A 120 -1.45 23.96 13.06
N GLY A 121 -2.59 23.29 12.86
CA GLY A 121 -2.63 22.00 12.16
C GLY A 121 -2.35 22.12 10.65
N CYS A 122 -2.87 23.16 10.00
CA CYS A 122 -2.55 23.43 8.59
C CYS A 122 -1.05 23.71 8.42
N THR A 123 -0.47 24.49 9.33
CA THR A 123 0.95 24.81 9.30
C THR A 123 1.81 23.58 9.58
N ALA A 124 1.39 22.71 10.50
CA ALA A 124 2.06 21.45 10.80
C ALA A 124 2.09 20.50 9.58
N ILE A 125 0.98 20.38 8.85
CA ILE A 125 0.93 19.58 7.61
C ILE A 125 1.86 20.17 6.55
N GLN A 126 1.86 21.49 6.34
CA GLN A 126 2.74 22.11 5.34
C GLN A 126 4.23 21.91 5.69
N ARG A 127 4.61 22.10 6.96
CA ARG A 127 5.97 21.79 7.43
C ARG A 127 6.32 20.31 7.25
N ALA A 128 5.37 19.41 7.44
CA ALA A 128 5.60 17.99 7.19
C ALA A 128 5.87 17.70 5.71
N LEU A 129 5.17 18.36 4.78
CA LEU A 129 5.42 18.25 3.34
C LEU A 129 6.81 18.78 2.97
N GLU A 130 7.18 19.96 3.46
CA GLU A 130 8.52 20.55 3.23
C GLU A 130 9.64 19.63 3.75
N ARG A 131 9.42 18.96 4.89
CA ARG A 131 10.37 17.96 5.41
C ARG A 131 10.47 16.74 4.51
N LEU A 132 9.35 16.27 3.96
CA LEU A 132 9.31 15.17 3.01
C LEU A 132 10.03 15.52 1.70
N GLU A 133 9.93 16.77 1.24
CA GLU A 133 10.68 17.29 0.08
C GLU A 133 12.18 17.29 0.31
N ASN A 134 12.63 17.94 1.39
CA ASN A 134 14.04 17.97 1.77
C ASN A 134 14.62 16.55 1.89
N ARG A 135 13.82 15.60 2.38
CA ARG A 135 14.20 14.21 2.45
C ARG A 135 14.31 13.56 1.08
N ALA A 136 13.32 13.77 0.21
CA ALA A 136 13.35 13.21 -1.13
C ALA A 136 14.60 13.70 -1.87
N GLU A 137 14.96 14.97 -1.74
CA GLU A 137 16.19 15.53 -2.29
C GLU A 137 17.46 14.86 -1.74
N ARG A 138 17.60 14.75 -0.41
CA ARG A 138 18.76 14.09 0.22
C ARG A 138 18.93 12.63 -0.20
N ASN A 139 17.83 11.94 -0.48
CA ASN A 139 17.83 10.53 -0.88
C ASN A 139 17.71 10.35 -2.40
N LEU A 140 17.80 11.44 -3.19
CA LEU A 140 17.70 11.43 -4.65
C LEU A 140 16.42 10.75 -5.17
N MET A 141 15.32 10.89 -4.42
CA MET A 141 13.99 10.39 -4.76
C MET A 141 13.16 11.50 -5.40
N LYS A 142 12.15 11.12 -6.19
CA LYS A 142 11.21 12.05 -6.84
C LYS A 142 9.78 11.71 -6.47
N PHE A 143 8.98 12.72 -6.14
CA PHE A 143 7.55 12.52 -5.91
C PHE A 143 6.81 12.21 -7.22
N ASN A 144 5.83 11.31 -7.11
CA ASN A 144 4.85 11.11 -8.16
C ASN A 144 3.72 12.14 -7.99
N LYS A 145 3.96 13.37 -8.46
CA LYS A 145 3.08 14.53 -8.23
C LYS A 145 1.60 14.27 -8.54
N GLY A 146 1.31 13.59 -9.65
CA GLY A 146 -0.08 13.26 -10.03
C GLY A 146 -0.76 12.19 -9.15
N LYS A 147 -0.04 11.59 -8.21
CA LYS A 147 -0.59 10.69 -7.18
C LYS A 147 -0.57 11.29 -5.78
N CYS A 148 0.17 12.38 -5.58
CA CYS A 148 0.16 13.12 -4.33
C CYS A 148 -1.06 14.04 -4.34
N GLN A 149 -2.02 13.78 -3.45
CA GLN A 149 -3.28 14.52 -3.40
C GLN A 149 -3.66 14.78 -1.94
N ALA A 150 -4.43 15.84 -1.71
CA ALA A 150 -4.97 16.17 -0.40
C ALA A 150 -6.38 15.57 -0.26
N LEU A 151 -6.60 14.74 0.76
CA LEU A 151 -7.93 14.22 1.09
C LEU A 151 -8.49 15.02 2.27
N HIS A 152 -9.55 15.79 2.02
CA HIS A 152 -10.22 16.58 3.04
C HIS A 152 -11.43 15.81 3.58
N LEU A 153 -11.30 15.32 4.81
CA LEU A 153 -12.37 14.57 5.46
C LEU A 153 -13.38 15.52 6.10
N TRP A 154 -14.65 15.10 6.08
CA TRP A 154 -15.81 15.75 6.67
C TRP A 154 -16.33 17.01 5.94
N ARG A 155 -17.61 17.32 6.14
CA ARG A 155 -18.34 18.37 5.40
C ARG A 155 -17.92 19.80 5.77
N ASN A 156 -17.48 20.00 7.01
CA ASN A 156 -17.12 21.32 7.53
C ASN A 156 -15.62 21.63 7.38
N ASN A 157 -14.93 20.88 6.51
CA ASN A 157 -13.51 21.09 6.28
C ASN A 157 -13.29 22.41 5.50
N PRO A 158 -12.39 23.30 5.95
CA PRO A 158 -12.10 24.56 5.26
C PRO A 158 -11.35 24.39 3.93
N MET A 159 -10.99 23.15 3.56
CA MET A 159 -10.33 22.83 2.28
C MET A 159 -9.02 23.61 2.09
N HIS A 160 -8.18 23.62 3.13
CA HIS A 160 -6.89 24.32 3.08
C HIS A 160 -6.00 23.77 1.94
N GLN A 161 -5.33 24.67 1.22
CA GLN A 161 -4.48 24.29 0.10
C GLN A 161 -3.04 24.09 0.58
N TYR A 162 -2.43 22.99 0.13
CA TYR A 162 -1.06 22.64 0.47
C TYR A 162 -0.16 22.63 -0.77
N MET A 163 1.10 22.98 -0.56
CA MET A 163 2.14 22.95 -1.59
C MET A 163 3.02 21.72 -1.41
N LEU A 164 3.31 21.04 -2.50
CA LEU A 164 4.36 20.03 -2.58
C LEU A 164 5.31 20.41 -3.72
N GLU A 165 6.56 20.68 -3.35
CA GLU A 165 7.57 21.35 -4.15
C GLU A 165 7.04 22.71 -4.63
N ALA A 166 7.00 22.95 -5.95
CA ALA A 166 6.45 24.17 -6.54
C ALA A 166 4.96 24.05 -6.94
N ASN A 167 4.30 22.94 -6.64
CA ASN A 167 2.95 22.64 -7.15
C ASN A 167 1.91 22.59 -6.03
N ARG A 168 0.71 23.08 -6.34
CA ARG A 168 -0.46 22.89 -5.47
C ARG A 168 -0.89 21.43 -5.49
N LEU A 169 -1.09 20.83 -4.32
CA LEU A 169 -1.68 19.51 -4.22
C LEU A 169 -3.16 19.57 -4.65
N GLU A 170 -3.54 18.69 -5.55
CA GLU A 170 -4.94 18.55 -5.96
C GLU A 170 -5.75 17.94 -4.83
N SER A 171 -6.95 18.49 -4.58
CA SER A 171 -7.90 17.87 -3.67
C SER A 171 -8.53 16.64 -4.32
N SER A 172 -8.57 15.53 -3.57
CA SER A 172 -9.27 14.32 -3.98
C SER A 172 -10.58 14.15 -3.19
N PHE A 173 -11.58 13.58 -3.85
CA PHE A 173 -12.86 13.23 -3.22
C PHE A 173 -12.88 11.81 -2.64
N ALA A 174 -11.92 10.97 -3.01
CA ALA A 174 -11.76 9.64 -2.45
C ALA A 174 -10.33 9.13 -2.67
N GLU A 175 -9.80 8.43 -1.66
CA GLU A 175 -8.49 7.80 -1.74
C GLU A 175 -8.60 6.29 -1.56
N LYS A 176 -7.86 5.54 -2.38
CA LYS A 176 -7.77 4.09 -2.25
C LYS A 176 -6.48 3.72 -1.52
N ASN A 177 -6.61 3.19 -0.31
CA ASN A 177 -5.49 2.74 0.50
C ASN A 177 -4.84 1.45 -0.05
N LEU A 178 -3.63 1.15 0.45
CA LEU A 178 -3.00 -0.15 0.29
C LEU A 178 -3.91 -1.23 0.91
N GLY A 179 -4.26 -2.24 0.11
CA GLY A 179 -5.32 -3.20 0.44
C GLY A 179 -6.65 -2.93 -0.27
N GLY A 180 -6.78 -1.79 -0.95
CA GLY A 180 -7.87 -1.53 -1.87
C GLY A 180 -9.18 -1.03 -1.24
N LEU A 181 -9.11 -0.61 0.01
CA LEU A 181 -10.16 0.13 0.72
C LEU A 181 -10.27 1.56 0.17
N LEU A 182 -11.47 1.95 -0.25
CA LEU A 182 -11.79 3.31 -0.67
C LEU A 182 -12.31 4.12 0.52
N VAL A 183 -11.70 5.27 0.77
CA VAL A 183 -12.13 6.24 1.77
C VAL A 183 -12.57 7.50 1.04
N ASP A 184 -13.85 7.83 1.10
CA ASP A 184 -14.39 9.07 0.53
C ASP A 184 -14.38 10.22 1.56
N THR A 185 -14.53 11.46 1.07
CA THR A 185 -14.52 12.67 1.94
C THR A 185 -15.64 12.69 2.97
N LYS A 186 -16.71 11.89 2.78
CA LYS A 186 -17.84 11.79 3.69
C LYS A 186 -17.72 10.61 4.65
N LEU A 187 -16.65 9.81 4.53
CA LEU A 187 -16.47 8.53 5.22
C LEU A 187 -17.65 7.56 4.98
N ASN A 188 -18.29 7.65 3.82
CA ASN A 188 -19.38 6.76 3.44
C ASN A 188 -18.80 5.49 2.80
N MET A 189 -19.24 4.34 3.30
CA MET A 189 -18.78 3.03 2.84
C MET A 189 -19.58 2.48 1.66
N SER A 190 -20.68 3.12 1.22
CA SER A 190 -21.50 2.63 0.10
C SER A 190 -20.69 2.40 -1.18
N GLN A 191 -19.76 3.30 -1.52
CA GLN A 191 -18.90 3.13 -2.69
C GLN A 191 -17.95 1.94 -2.54
N GLN A 192 -17.38 1.76 -1.35
CA GLN A 192 -16.54 0.60 -1.04
C GLN A 192 -17.33 -0.70 -1.16
N CYS A 193 -18.56 -0.75 -0.64
CA CYS A 193 -19.45 -1.91 -0.74
C CYS A 193 -19.70 -2.27 -2.22
N ALA A 194 -20.04 -1.27 -3.05
CA ALA A 194 -20.29 -1.47 -4.47
C ALA A 194 -19.04 -1.97 -5.22
N LEU A 195 -17.85 -1.47 -4.88
CA LEU A 195 -16.60 -1.92 -5.48
C LEU A 195 -16.22 -3.35 -5.07
N ALA A 196 -16.37 -3.69 -3.79
CA ALA A 196 -16.16 -5.03 -3.27
C ALA A 196 -17.10 -6.03 -3.96
N ALA A 197 -18.39 -5.67 -4.02
CA ALA A 197 -19.42 -6.45 -4.68
C ALA A 197 -19.12 -6.69 -6.16
N LYS A 198 -18.79 -5.63 -6.91
CA LYS A 198 -18.43 -5.73 -8.33
C LYS A 198 -17.20 -6.63 -8.56
N LYS A 199 -16.20 -6.55 -7.69
CA LYS A 199 -14.99 -7.38 -7.79
C LYS A 199 -15.30 -8.85 -7.52
N ALA A 200 -16.07 -9.13 -6.48
CA ALA A 200 -16.52 -10.46 -6.10
C ALA A 200 -17.38 -11.09 -7.21
N ASP A 201 -18.34 -10.35 -7.77
CA ASP A 201 -19.22 -10.82 -8.84
C ASP A 201 -18.44 -11.10 -10.14
N GLY A 202 -17.44 -10.27 -10.46
CA GLY A 202 -16.53 -10.53 -11.58
C GLY A 202 -15.76 -11.85 -11.45
N ILE A 203 -15.26 -12.15 -10.25
CA ILE A 203 -14.54 -13.41 -9.96
C ILE A 203 -15.50 -14.59 -10.00
N LEU A 204 -16.68 -14.47 -9.40
CA LEU A 204 -17.74 -15.47 -9.46
C LEU A 204 -18.09 -15.81 -10.93
N GLY A 205 -18.24 -14.79 -11.77
CA GLY A 205 -18.46 -14.97 -13.20
C GLY A 205 -17.30 -15.70 -13.90
N CYS A 206 -16.05 -15.40 -13.55
CA CYS A 206 -14.89 -16.11 -14.09
C CYS A 206 -14.87 -17.58 -13.67
N ILE A 207 -15.17 -17.90 -12.41
CA ILE A 207 -15.27 -19.28 -11.92
C ILE A 207 -16.36 -20.04 -12.69
N ARG A 208 -17.55 -19.45 -12.82
CA ARG A 208 -18.68 -20.06 -13.54
C ARG A 208 -18.34 -20.41 -14.99
N ARG A 209 -17.61 -19.51 -15.68
CA ARG A 209 -17.22 -19.67 -17.09
C ARG A 209 -16.02 -20.60 -17.31
N SER A 210 -15.06 -20.63 -16.38
CA SER A 210 -13.73 -21.23 -16.64
C SER A 210 -13.54 -22.59 -15.96
N VAL A 211 -14.32 -22.88 -14.91
CA VAL A 211 -14.19 -24.14 -14.16
C VAL A 211 -15.15 -25.17 -14.74
N ALA A 212 -14.59 -26.22 -15.34
CA ALA A 212 -15.35 -27.32 -15.93
C ALA A 212 -16.02 -28.21 -14.86
N SER A 213 -15.35 -28.42 -13.73
CA SER A 213 -15.91 -29.19 -12.61
C SER A 213 -17.10 -28.47 -11.98
N ARG A 214 -18.17 -29.23 -11.72
CA ARG A 214 -19.37 -28.76 -11.00
C ARG A 214 -19.54 -29.44 -9.63
N SER A 215 -18.49 -30.11 -9.13
CA SER A 215 -18.49 -30.66 -7.77
C SER A 215 -18.67 -29.52 -6.76
N ARG A 216 -19.58 -29.74 -5.81
CA ARG A 216 -19.89 -28.78 -4.75
C ARG A 216 -18.65 -28.43 -3.95
N GLU A 217 -17.82 -29.43 -3.64
CA GLU A 217 -16.60 -29.28 -2.85
C GLU A 217 -15.59 -28.37 -3.55
N VAL A 218 -15.37 -28.59 -4.86
CA VAL A 218 -14.44 -27.78 -5.66
C VAL A 218 -14.94 -26.35 -5.79
N ILE A 219 -16.24 -26.15 -6.08
CA ILE A 219 -16.82 -24.82 -6.22
C ILE A 219 -16.78 -24.06 -4.89
N LEU A 220 -17.18 -24.67 -3.77
CA LEU A 220 -17.13 -24.03 -2.46
C LEU A 220 -15.70 -23.65 -2.04
N SER A 221 -14.72 -24.52 -2.34
CA SER A 221 -13.31 -24.23 -2.08
C SER A 221 -12.84 -22.99 -2.86
N LEU A 222 -13.17 -22.92 -4.15
CA LEU A 222 -12.79 -21.79 -5.00
C LEU A 222 -13.47 -20.48 -4.57
N LEU A 223 -14.75 -20.52 -4.23
CA LEU A 223 -15.48 -19.34 -3.78
C LEU A 223 -14.96 -18.83 -2.43
N SER A 224 -14.67 -19.73 -1.50
CA SER A 224 -14.07 -19.39 -0.21
C SER A 224 -12.67 -18.81 -0.37
N ALA A 225 -11.87 -19.32 -1.31
CA ALA A 225 -10.50 -18.85 -1.52
C ALA A 225 -10.42 -17.55 -2.33
N LEU A 226 -11.33 -17.32 -3.28
CA LEU A 226 -11.19 -16.26 -4.28
C LEU A 226 -12.26 -15.16 -4.17
N VAL A 227 -13.47 -15.46 -3.69
CA VAL A 227 -14.57 -14.48 -3.62
C VAL A 227 -14.68 -13.91 -2.22
N ARG A 228 -14.73 -14.78 -1.21
CA ARG A 228 -14.91 -14.40 0.20
C ARG A 228 -13.90 -13.36 0.71
N PRO A 229 -12.59 -13.43 0.39
CA PRO A 229 -11.64 -12.43 0.84
C PRO A 229 -12.01 -11.02 0.36
N HIS A 230 -12.60 -10.86 -0.83
CA HIS A 230 -12.99 -9.53 -1.31
C HIS A 230 -14.20 -8.93 -0.59
N LEU A 231 -15.01 -9.75 0.07
CA LEU A 231 -16.18 -9.31 0.83
C LEU A 231 -15.88 -9.13 2.31
N GLU A 232 -14.88 -9.82 2.86
CA GLU A 232 -14.58 -9.79 4.30
C GLU A 232 -13.32 -8.99 4.64
N TYR A 233 -12.46 -8.71 3.66
CA TYR A 233 -11.23 -7.97 3.88
C TYR A 233 -11.52 -6.55 4.37
N TYR A 234 -10.88 -6.17 5.48
CA TYR A 234 -11.11 -4.92 6.22
C TYR A 234 -12.56 -4.67 6.69
N VAL A 235 -13.42 -5.69 6.81
CA VAL A 235 -14.82 -5.49 7.23
C VAL A 235 -14.96 -4.73 8.55
N GLN A 236 -13.99 -4.89 9.47
CA GLN A 236 -13.90 -4.13 10.72
C GLN A 236 -13.80 -2.61 10.52
N PHE A 237 -13.26 -2.17 9.39
CA PHE A 237 -13.07 -0.77 9.06
C PHE A 237 -14.27 -0.16 8.33
N TRP A 238 -14.84 -0.88 7.35
CA TRP A 238 -15.91 -0.33 6.51
C TRP A 238 -17.32 -0.80 6.89
N ALA A 239 -17.46 -1.67 7.90
CA ALA A 239 -18.68 -2.11 8.58
C ALA A 239 -19.95 -1.38 8.08
N PRO A 240 -20.65 -1.94 7.06
CA PRO A 240 -21.70 -1.23 6.34
C PRO A 240 -22.80 -0.75 7.29
N GLN A 241 -23.10 0.54 7.25
CA GLN A 241 -24.11 1.14 8.13
C GLN A 241 -25.51 1.14 7.48
N TYR A 242 -25.58 1.16 6.15
CA TYR A 242 -26.83 1.22 5.42
C TYR A 242 -27.30 -0.18 5.03
N ARG A 243 -28.58 -0.47 5.28
CA ARG A 243 -29.21 -1.75 4.91
C ARG A 243 -29.02 -2.11 3.44
N ARG A 244 -29.22 -1.15 2.54
CA ARG A 244 -29.00 -1.33 1.10
C ARG A 244 -27.60 -1.84 0.76
N ASP A 245 -26.58 -1.43 1.52
CA ASP A 245 -25.20 -1.81 1.26
C ASP A 245 -24.92 -3.22 1.79
N MET A 246 -25.50 -3.57 2.95
CA MET A 246 -25.52 -4.95 3.46
C MET A 246 -26.22 -5.90 2.48
N ASP A 247 -27.41 -5.52 2.00
CA ASP A 247 -28.20 -6.31 1.06
C ASP A 247 -27.40 -6.63 -0.22
N ILE A 248 -26.61 -5.67 -0.74
CA ILE A 248 -25.75 -5.87 -1.91
C ILE A 248 -24.71 -6.97 -1.65
N LEU A 249 -24.06 -6.96 -0.49
CA LEU A 249 -22.99 -7.90 -0.16
C LEU A 249 -23.55 -9.29 0.16
N GLU A 250 -24.64 -9.34 0.92
CA GLU A 250 -25.36 -10.56 1.23
C GLU A 250 -25.89 -11.22 -0.04
N SER A 251 -26.36 -10.44 -1.01
CA SER A 251 -26.82 -10.98 -2.30
C SER A 251 -25.73 -11.76 -3.04
N ILE A 252 -24.45 -11.41 -2.85
CA ILE A 252 -23.32 -12.14 -3.42
C ILE A 252 -23.01 -13.38 -2.58
N GLN A 253 -23.03 -13.26 -1.26
CA GLN A 253 -22.81 -14.41 -0.36
C GLN A 253 -23.88 -15.50 -0.60
N GLN A 254 -25.14 -15.13 -0.80
CA GLN A 254 -26.24 -16.05 -1.11
C GLN A 254 -26.10 -16.74 -2.47
N ARG A 255 -25.35 -16.16 -3.41
CA ARG A 255 -25.03 -16.80 -4.71
C ARG A 255 -23.80 -17.70 -4.65
N VAL A 256 -23.08 -17.63 -3.53
CA VAL A 256 -21.84 -18.35 -3.25
C VAL A 256 -22.09 -19.57 -2.37
N MET A 257 -23.07 -19.50 -1.46
CA MET A 257 -23.60 -20.62 -0.68
C MET A 257 -24.51 -21.51 -1.51
#